data_AF-A0A836UFC0-F1
#
_entry.id   AF-A0A836UFC0-F1
#
_cell.length_a   1.000
_cell.length_b   1.000
_cell.length_c   1.000
_cell.angle_alpha   90.00
_cell.angle_beta   90.00
_cell.angle_gamma   90.00
#
_symmetry.space_group_name_H-M   'P 1'
#
loop_
_entity.id
_entity.type
_entity.pdbx_description
1 polymer ?
#
loop_
_entity_poly.entity_id
_entity_poly.type
_entity_poly.pdbx_seq_one_letter_code
_entity_poly.pdbx_strand_id
1 'polypeptide(L)'
;MRFRPCIDLHEGRVKQIVGGTLRDGEAPQTNFNSALPSAYYAEMYRRDGFAGGHVIMLGPGNEEAATEALTAYPSGLHLGGGINADNATLWLERGAGSVIATSFVFRDGQLQQDNLERLAEAAGRDHLVLDLSCAPDESGRYVVATDRWQQHTDFEVSAANLEMLAAYCCEFLIHATQLEGRQTGVDEQLIARLGDTTPLPTTYA
;
A
#
# COMPACT_ATOMS: atom_id res chain seq x y z
N MET A 1 -9.79 7.24 15.30
CA MET A 1 -9.52 7.36 13.86
C MET A 1 -8.31 8.25 13.67
N ARG A 2 -7.36 7.89 12.80
CA ARG A 2 -6.18 8.70 12.47
C ARG A 2 -6.18 8.98 10.98
N PHE A 3 -5.77 10.18 10.59
CA PHE A 3 -5.55 10.51 9.19
C PHE A 3 -4.17 10.01 8.77
N ARG A 4 -4.10 9.29 7.64
CA ARG A 4 -2.86 8.76 7.07
C ARG A 4 -2.66 9.39 5.68
N PRO A 5 -1.68 10.29 5.51
CA PRO A 5 -1.47 10.93 4.23
C PRO A 5 -0.74 10.01 3.24
N CYS A 6 -0.92 10.23 1.95
CA CYS A 6 -0.24 9.51 0.88
C CYS A 6 0.69 10.43 0.05
N ILE A 7 1.74 9.84 -0.54
CA ILE A 7 2.58 10.44 -1.59
C ILE A 7 2.76 9.40 -2.68
N ASP A 8 2.01 9.55 -3.76
CA ASP A 8 2.16 8.68 -4.93
C ASP A 8 3.25 9.22 -5.84
N LEU A 9 4.20 8.36 -6.20
CA LEU A 9 5.35 8.68 -7.02
C LEU A 9 5.26 7.95 -8.36
N HIS A 10 5.36 8.68 -9.46
CA HIS A 10 5.47 8.09 -10.78
C HIS A 10 6.45 8.88 -11.66
N GLU A 11 7.50 8.20 -12.14
CA GLU A 11 8.66 8.79 -12.83
C GLU A 11 9.36 9.86 -11.98
N GLY A 12 9.52 9.59 -10.68
CA GLY A 12 10.25 10.45 -9.76
C GLY A 12 9.49 11.73 -9.38
N ARG A 13 8.20 11.81 -9.66
CA ARG A 13 7.36 12.98 -9.36
C ARG A 13 6.13 12.59 -8.57
N VAL A 14 5.70 13.51 -7.69
CA VAL A 14 4.44 13.38 -6.96
C VAL A 14 3.28 13.53 -7.94
N LYS A 15 2.56 12.44 -8.20
CA LYS A 15 1.45 12.38 -9.15
C LYS A 15 0.32 11.54 -8.57
N GLN A 16 -0.90 12.05 -8.63
CA GLN A 16 -2.08 11.25 -8.36
C GLN A 16 -2.59 10.68 -9.69
N ILE A 17 -2.52 9.36 -9.83
CA ILE A 17 -2.99 8.63 -11.01
C ILE A 17 -4.46 8.19 -10.80
N VAL A 18 -5.24 8.15 -11.88
CA VAL A 18 -6.56 7.54 -11.87
C VAL A 18 -6.40 6.02 -11.90
N GLY A 19 -6.93 5.33 -10.89
CA GLY A 19 -6.89 3.87 -10.76
C GLY A 19 -7.36 3.17 -12.04
N GLY A 20 -6.66 2.11 -12.45
CA GLY A 20 -6.95 1.33 -13.66
C GLY A 20 -6.46 1.92 -14.99
N THR A 21 -5.86 3.11 -15.00
CA THR A 21 -5.27 3.72 -16.23
C THR A 21 -3.79 3.47 -16.40
N LEU A 22 -3.13 2.85 -15.41
CA LEU A 22 -1.72 2.49 -15.49
C LEU A 22 -1.51 1.30 -16.45
N ARG A 23 -0.88 1.55 -17.59
CA ARG A 23 -0.56 0.56 -18.63
C ARG A 23 0.89 0.72 -19.08
N ASP A 24 1.55 -0.40 -19.37
CA ASP A 24 2.95 -0.37 -19.82
C ASP A 24 3.03 0.29 -21.20
N GLY A 25 3.84 1.36 -21.30
CA GLY A 25 4.03 2.11 -22.56
C GLY A 25 3.00 3.21 -22.84
N GLU A 26 2.01 3.43 -21.96
CA GLU A 26 1.05 4.53 -22.09
C GLU A 26 1.13 5.48 -20.88
N ALA A 27 0.95 6.77 -21.12
CA ALA A 27 0.89 7.75 -20.04
C ALA A 27 -0.42 7.57 -19.24
N PRO A 28 -0.37 7.37 -17.91
CA PRO A 28 -1.58 7.22 -17.12
C PRO A 28 -2.37 8.52 -17.08
N GLN A 29 -3.68 8.41 -16.88
CA GLN A 29 -4.49 9.59 -16.59
C GLN A 29 -4.14 10.08 -15.18
N THR A 30 -3.95 11.39 -15.03
CA THR A 30 -3.58 12.00 -13.75
C THR A 30 -4.65 12.98 -13.31
N ASN A 31 -5.02 12.91 -12.04
CA ASN A 31 -5.83 13.94 -11.39
C ASN A 31 -4.96 15.11 -10.92
N PHE A 32 -3.70 14.84 -10.62
CA PHE A 32 -2.77 15.82 -10.07
C PHE A 32 -1.32 15.49 -10.45
N ASN A 33 -0.53 16.51 -10.75
CA ASN A 33 0.91 16.42 -10.98
C ASN A 33 1.57 17.61 -10.29
N SER A 34 2.40 17.34 -9.28
CA SER A 34 3.00 18.41 -8.48
C SER A 34 4.27 18.96 -9.11
N ALA A 35 4.45 20.27 -8.97
CA ALA A 35 5.73 20.93 -9.20
C ALA A 35 6.66 20.85 -7.96
N LEU A 36 6.14 20.42 -6.81
CA LEU A 36 6.88 20.35 -5.55
C LEU A 36 7.48 18.94 -5.36
N PRO A 37 8.68 18.83 -4.77
CA PRO A 37 9.33 17.55 -4.53
C PRO A 37 8.59 16.75 -3.45
N SER A 38 8.83 15.44 -3.40
CA SER A 38 8.24 14.54 -2.40
C SER A 38 8.63 14.93 -0.96
N ALA A 39 9.85 15.42 -0.76
CA ALA A 39 10.33 15.94 0.52
C ALA A 39 9.45 17.07 1.07
N TYR A 40 8.93 17.96 0.22
CA TYR A 40 8.05 19.05 0.66
C TYR A 40 6.79 18.51 1.36
N TYR A 41 6.17 17.47 0.80
CA TYR A 41 4.98 16.84 1.37
C TYR A 41 5.32 16.07 2.65
N ALA A 42 6.43 15.34 2.67
CA ALA A 42 6.88 14.64 3.87
C ALA A 42 7.19 15.61 5.04
N GLU A 43 7.85 16.74 4.78
CA GLU A 43 8.09 17.79 5.77
C GLU A 43 6.80 18.41 6.29
N MET A 44 5.83 18.66 5.41
CA MET A 44 4.50 19.12 5.78
C MET A 44 3.82 18.12 6.71
N TYR A 45 3.79 16.83 6.34
CA TYR A 45 3.20 15.78 7.18
C TYR A 45 3.91 15.66 8.53
N ARG A 46 5.23 15.81 8.56
CA ARG A 46 6.02 15.83 9.79
C ARG A 46 5.66 17.00 10.70
N ARG A 47 5.61 18.20 10.14
CA ARG A 47 5.23 19.43 10.86
C ARG A 47 3.83 19.32 11.45
N ASP A 48 2.92 18.72 10.71
CA ASP A 48 1.52 18.60 11.09
C ASP A 48 1.24 17.35 11.96
N GLY A 49 2.26 16.52 12.24
CA GLY A 49 2.20 15.39 13.17
C GLY A 49 1.54 14.13 12.59
N PHE A 50 1.45 14.00 11.27
CA PHE A 50 0.83 12.87 10.59
C PHE A 50 1.83 11.72 10.39
N ALA A 51 1.96 10.84 11.37
CA ALA A 51 2.79 9.64 11.28
C ALA A 51 2.06 8.47 10.61
N GLY A 52 2.83 7.54 10.04
CA GLY A 52 2.41 6.32 9.34
C GLY A 52 1.58 6.55 8.09
N GLY A 53 1.76 7.70 7.44
CA GLY A 53 1.37 7.87 6.04
C GLY A 53 2.21 6.96 5.13
N HIS A 54 1.88 6.91 3.85
CA HIS A 54 2.55 6.02 2.89
C HIS A 54 3.07 6.76 1.66
N VAL A 55 4.25 6.36 1.22
CA VAL A 55 4.85 6.72 -0.07
C VAL A 55 4.71 5.52 -0.97
N ILE A 56 4.09 5.67 -2.15
CA ILE A 56 3.84 4.56 -3.08
C ILE A 56 4.59 4.79 -4.38
N MET A 57 5.53 3.89 -4.70
CA MET A 57 6.26 3.90 -5.97
C MET A 57 5.45 3.20 -7.06
N LEU A 58 4.87 3.98 -7.96
CA LEU A 58 4.10 3.51 -9.10
C LEU A 58 5.03 3.35 -10.31
N GLY A 59 5.59 2.15 -10.47
CA GLY A 59 6.53 1.82 -11.54
C GLY A 59 7.99 2.23 -11.25
N PRO A 60 8.88 2.13 -12.24
CA PRO A 60 10.31 2.40 -12.07
C PRO A 60 10.64 3.90 -11.98
N GLY A 61 11.84 4.22 -11.49
CA GLY A 61 12.39 5.58 -11.50
C GLY A 61 11.88 6.47 -10.37
N ASN A 62 11.42 5.86 -9.28
CA ASN A 62 10.88 6.57 -8.11
C ASN A 62 11.83 6.56 -6.91
N GLU A 63 12.95 5.85 -7.00
CA GLU A 63 13.80 5.51 -5.86
C GLU A 63 14.44 6.75 -5.21
N GLU A 64 14.84 7.73 -6.02
CA GLU A 64 15.40 9.00 -5.54
C GLU A 64 14.32 9.81 -4.81
N ALA A 65 13.17 10.04 -5.44
CA ALA A 65 12.05 10.75 -4.84
C ALA A 65 11.49 10.05 -3.59
N ALA A 66 11.48 8.72 -3.54
CA ALA A 66 11.11 7.96 -2.34
C ALA A 66 12.12 8.23 -1.21
N THR A 67 13.42 8.17 -1.52
CA THR A 67 14.49 8.44 -0.54
C THR A 67 14.42 9.87 0.00
N GLU A 68 14.11 10.86 -0.84
CA GLU A 68 13.89 12.25 -0.43
C GLU A 68 12.76 12.38 0.61
N ALA A 69 11.61 11.74 0.36
CA ALA A 69 10.47 11.77 1.28
C ALA A 69 10.79 11.09 2.62
N LEU A 70 11.43 9.92 2.58
CA LEU A 70 11.80 9.16 3.79
C LEU A 70 12.85 9.91 4.63
N THR A 71 13.82 10.56 3.97
CA THR A 71 14.83 11.38 4.66
C THR A 71 14.21 12.62 5.32
N ALA A 72 13.20 13.22 4.68
CA ALA A 72 12.48 14.37 5.22
C ALA A 72 11.60 14.03 6.44
N TYR A 73 11.15 12.78 6.56
CA TYR A 73 10.41 12.29 7.71
C TYR A 73 10.82 10.86 8.12
N PRO A 74 12.01 10.70 8.75
CA PRO A 74 12.53 9.39 9.13
C PRO A 74 11.58 8.66 10.08
N SER A 75 11.30 7.40 9.74
CA SER A 75 10.35 6.51 10.42
C SER A 75 8.90 7.03 10.48
N GLY A 76 8.60 8.16 9.81
CA GLY A 76 7.28 8.77 9.80
C GLY A 76 6.38 8.27 8.68
N LEU A 77 6.96 7.77 7.59
CA LEU A 77 6.24 7.29 6.42
C LEU A 77 6.61 5.85 6.09
N HIS A 78 5.64 5.09 5.60
CA HIS A 78 5.80 3.72 5.11
C HIS A 78 6.07 3.75 3.61
N LEU A 79 6.71 2.73 3.04
CA LEU A 79 7.03 2.71 1.61
C LEU A 79 6.47 1.46 0.93
N GLY A 80 5.70 1.65 -0.14
CA GLY A 80 5.21 0.60 -1.02
C GLY A 80 5.65 0.76 -2.47
N GLY A 81 5.41 -0.29 -3.26
CA GLY A 81 5.77 -0.37 -4.68
C GLY A 81 7.09 -1.12 -4.92
N GLY A 82 7.00 -2.33 -5.48
CA GLY A 82 8.19 -3.14 -5.80
C GLY A 82 8.96 -3.69 -4.59
N ILE A 83 8.36 -3.67 -3.39
CA ILE A 83 8.96 -4.25 -2.18
C ILE A 83 9.04 -5.76 -2.29
N ASN A 84 10.20 -6.32 -1.94
CA ASN A 84 10.46 -7.75 -1.85
C ASN A 84 11.50 -8.04 -0.76
N ALA A 85 11.76 -9.33 -0.50
CA ALA A 85 12.69 -9.75 0.55
C ALA A 85 14.13 -9.24 0.35
N ASP A 86 14.54 -8.94 -0.88
CA ASP A 86 15.91 -8.52 -1.19
C ASP A 86 16.12 -7.01 -0.97
N ASN A 87 15.05 -6.20 -0.96
CA ASN A 87 15.14 -4.74 -0.82
C ASN A 87 14.47 -4.17 0.45
N ALA A 88 13.75 -4.98 1.22
CA ALA A 88 13.03 -4.51 2.40
C ALA A 88 13.94 -3.82 3.42
N THR A 89 15.04 -4.48 3.81
CA THR A 89 16.01 -3.94 4.79
C THR A 89 16.60 -2.62 4.33
N LEU A 90 16.95 -2.50 3.04
CA LEU A 90 17.47 -1.27 2.45
C LEU A 90 16.51 -0.08 2.63
N TRP A 91 15.21 -0.30 2.44
CA TRP A 91 14.23 0.78 2.57
C TRP A 91 13.97 1.18 4.02
N LEU A 92 14.03 0.23 4.95
CA LEU A 92 14.00 0.52 6.38
C LEU A 92 15.22 1.34 6.82
N GLU A 93 16.42 0.97 6.35
CA GLU A 93 17.65 1.73 6.59
C GLU A 93 17.61 3.15 6.00
N ARG A 94 16.88 3.35 4.90
CA ARG A 94 16.63 4.67 4.30
C ARG A 94 15.58 5.50 5.03
N GLY A 95 15.03 5.02 6.13
CA GLY A 95 14.12 5.76 6.99
C GLY A 95 12.65 5.46 6.77
N ALA A 96 12.28 4.39 6.05
CA ALA A 96 10.89 3.91 6.07
C ALA A 96 10.52 3.45 7.49
N GLY A 97 9.35 3.82 7.96
CA GLY A 97 8.78 3.31 9.21
C GLY A 97 8.45 1.83 9.09
N SER A 98 7.84 1.46 7.97
CA SER A 98 7.55 0.08 7.54
C SER A 98 7.61 0.00 6.02
N VAL A 99 7.82 -1.20 5.48
CA VAL A 99 7.65 -1.49 4.05
C VAL A 99 6.28 -2.11 3.79
N ILE A 100 5.71 -1.82 2.63
CA ILE A 100 4.36 -2.22 2.23
C ILE A 100 4.46 -3.25 1.11
N ALA A 101 3.99 -4.47 1.37
CA ALA A 101 3.98 -5.56 0.41
C ALA A 101 2.65 -5.63 -0.34
N THR A 102 2.75 -5.73 -1.67
CA THR A 102 1.61 -5.91 -2.58
C THR A 102 1.79 -7.19 -3.41
N SER A 103 2.23 -7.05 -4.67
CA SER A 103 2.29 -8.13 -5.67
C SER A 103 3.39 -9.17 -5.43
N PHE A 104 4.32 -8.91 -4.50
CA PHE A 104 5.33 -9.91 -4.12
C PHE A 104 4.73 -11.05 -3.30
N VAL A 105 3.76 -10.72 -2.42
CA VAL A 105 3.09 -11.70 -1.56
C VAL A 105 1.78 -12.21 -2.17
N PHE A 106 1.12 -11.44 -3.02
CA PHE A 106 -0.04 -11.91 -3.80
C PHE A 106 0.28 -11.91 -5.29
N ARG A 107 0.38 -13.11 -5.87
CA ARG A 107 0.74 -13.31 -7.27
C ARG A 107 -0.14 -14.39 -7.90
N ASP A 108 -0.54 -14.19 -9.14
CA ASP A 108 -1.34 -15.14 -9.94
C ASP A 108 -2.60 -15.62 -9.19
N GLY A 109 -3.29 -14.69 -8.52
CA GLY A 109 -4.52 -15.00 -7.78
C GLY A 109 -4.30 -15.74 -6.44
N GLN A 110 -3.07 -15.85 -5.94
CA GLN A 110 -2.76 -16.64 -4.75
C GLN A 110 -1.80 -15.95 -3.79
N LEU A 111 -1.95 -16.25 -2.50
CA LEU A 111 -0.95 -15.92 -1.48
C LEU A 111 0.29 -16.79 -1.69
N GLN A 112 1.43 -16.13 -1.87
CA GLN A 112 2.74 -16.73 -1.99
C GLN A 112 3.35 -16.85 -0.59
N GLN A 113 3.02 -17.93 0.12
CA GLN A 113 3.41 -18.14 1.52
C GLN A 113 4.94 -18.01 1.73
N ASP A 114 5.74 -18.64 0.87
CA ASP A 114 7.21 -18.56 0.94
C ASP A 114 7.73 -17.12 0.80
N ASN A 115 7.08 -16.30 -0.04
CA ASN A 115 7.46 -14.90 -0.22
C ASN A 115 7.07 -14.06 1.00
N LEU A 116 5.89 -14.33 1.59
CA LEU A 116 5.46 -13.67 2.82
C LEU A 116 6.45 -13.96 3.96
N GLU A 117 6.85 -15.21 4.14
CA GLU A 117 7.79 -15.63 5.16
C GLU A 117 9.16 -14.96 4.98
N ARG A 118 9.73 -15.01 3.76
CA ARG A 118 11.01 -14.37 3.44
C ARG A 118 10.97 -12.85 3.65
N LEU A 119 9.87 -12.20 3.26
CA LEU A 119 9.73 -10.77 3.44
C LEU A 119 9.55 -10.38 4.91
N ALA A 120 8.76 -11.15 5.66
CA ALA A 120 8.59 -10.94 7.11
C ALA A 120 9.91 -11.16 7.87
N GLU A 121 10.76 -12.11 7.44
CA GLU A 121 12.09 -12.30 7.99
C GLU A 121 13.01 -11.09 7.69
N ALA A 122 13.00 -10.60 6.45
CA ALA A 122 13.86 -9.49 6.04
C ALA A 122 13.44 -8.13 6.62
N ALA A 123 12.13 -7.86 6.73
CA ALA A 123 11.59 -6.61 7.26
C ALA A 123 11.47 -6.65 8.80
N GLY A 124 11.16 -7.81 9.36
CA GLY A 124 10.63 -7.94 10.71
C GLY A 124 9.13 -7.59 10.77
N ARG A 125 8.37 -8.37 11.55
CA ARG A 125 6.91 -8.22 11.70
C ARG A 125 6.48 -6.78 12.02
N ASP A 126 7.23 -6.11 12.89
CA ASP A 126 6.90 -4.76 13.37
C ASP A 126 7.13 -3.66 12.32
N HIS A 127 7.71 -4.00 11.17
CA HIS A 127 8.03 -3.11 10.06
C HIS A 127 7.46 -3.58 8.71
N LEU A 128 6.53 -4.55 8.72
CA LEU A 128 5.85 -5.02 7.53
C LEU A 128 4.38 -4.61 7.55
N VAL A 129 3.92 -4.01 6.46
CA VAL A 129 2.50 -3.75 6.18
C VAL A 129 2.09 -4.55 4.96
N LEU A 130 0.91 -5.18 5.04
CA LEU A 130 0.33 -5.90 3.92
C LEU A 130 -0.77 -5.05 3.29
N ASP A 131 -0.60 -4.73 2.02
CA ASP A 131 -1.58 -4.04 1.22
C ASP A 131 -2.51 -5.06 0.55
N LEU A 132 -3.74 -5.09 1.05
CA LEU A 132 -4.83 -5.91 0.54
C LEU A 132 -5.76 -5.01 -0.26
N SER A 133 -5.38 -4.96 -1.51
CA SER A 133 -6.15 -4.74 -2.71
C SER A 133 -7.47 -5.55 -2.74
N CYS A 134 -8.65 -4.98 -2.41
CA CYS A 134 -9.92 -5.73 -2.19
C CYS A 134 -11.06 -5.43 -3.19
N ALA A 135 -11.72 -6.47 -3.68
CA ALA A 135 -12.94 -6.36 -4.50
C ALA A 135 -14.02 -7.35 -4.04
N PRO A 136 -15.33 -7.02 -4.14
CA PRO A 136 -16.38 -8.00 -3.95
C PRO A 136 -16.41 -9.00 -5.11
N ASP A 137 -16.52 -10.28 -4.79
CA ASP A 137 -16.80 -11.36 -5.75
C ASP A 137 -18.30 -11.39 -6.10
N GLU A 138 -18.68 -12.29 -7.02
CA GLU A 138 -20.07 -12.45 -7.46
C GLU A 138 -21.04 -12.84 -6.32
N SER A 139 -20.52 -13.37 -5.20
CA SER A 139 -21.29 -13.73 -4.01
C SER A 139 -21.36 -12.61 -2.97
N GLY A 140 -20.70 -11.47 -3.22
CA GLY A 140 -20.63 -10.34 -2.30
C GLY A 140 -19.61 -10.50 -1.17
N ARG A 141 -18.69 -11.46 -1.27
CA ARG A 141 -17.54 -11.60 -0.36
C ARG A 141 -16.39 -10.73 -0.86
N TYR A 142 -15.65 -10.10 0.03
CA TYR A 142 -14.46 -9.34 -0.36
C TYR A 142 -13.27 -10.29 -0.48
N VAL A 143 -12.65 -10.28 -1.65
CA VAL A 143 -11.44 -11.06 -1.94
C VAL A 143 -10.30 -10.13 -2.31
N VAL A 144 -9.07 -10.60 -2.11
CA VAL A 144 -7.91 -9.89 -2.63
C VAL A 144 -7.97 -9.94 -4.16
N ALA A 145 -7.69 -8.81 -4.80
CA ALA A 145 -7.57 -8.67 -6.23
C ALA A 145 -6.10 -8.43 -6.58
N THR A 146 -5.62 -9.08 -7.64
CA THR A 146 -4.25 -8.97 -8.13
C THR A 146 -4.26 -8.48 -9.58
N ASP A 147 -3.06 -8.22 -10.12
CA ASP A 147 -2.86 -7.84 -11.52
C ASP A 147 -3.71 -6.62 -11.94
N ARG A 148 -3.50 -5.49 -11.25
CA ARG A 148 -4.23 -4.23 -11.51
C ARG A 148 -5.75 -4.43 -11.52
N TRP A 149 -6.25 -5.21 -10.56
CA TRP A 149 -7.69 -5.45 -10.35
C TRP A 149 -8.35 -6.38 -11.36
N GLN A 150 -7.57 -7.02 -12.24
CA GLN A 150 -8.10 -7.86 -13.32
C GLN A 150 -8.29 -9.32 -12.89
N GLN A 151 -7.60 -9.76 -11.84
CA GLN A 151 -7.67 -11.15 -11.37
C GLN A 151 -8.12 -11.23 -9.92
N HIS A 152 -9.33 -11.73 -9.70
CA HIS A 152 -9.81 -12.07 -8.35
C HIS A 152 -9.03 -13.27 -7.82
N THR A 153 -8.59 -13.19 -6.57
CA THR A 153 -7.96 -14.31 -5.86
C THR A 153 -9.03 -15.14 -5.17
N ASP A 154 -8.68 -16.38 -4.79
CA ASP A 154 -9.49 -17.18 -3.87
C ASP A 154 -9.26 -16.77 -2.39
N PHE A 155 -8.48 -15.72 -2.14
CA PHE A 155 -8.13 -15.25 -0.81
C PHE A 155 -9.18 -14.27 -0.28
N GLU A 156 -10.11 -14.78 0.51
CA GLU A 156 -11.14 -13.97 1.17
C GLU A 156 -10.54 -13.10 2.30
N VAL A 157 -10.99 -11.86 2.39
CA VAL A 157 -10.67 -10.92 3.47
C VAL A 157 -11.56 -11.22 4.67
N SER A 158 -11.35 -12.39 5.27
CA SER A 158 -12.08 -12.90 6.42
C SER A 158 -11.27 -12.73 7.71
N ALA A 159 -11.94 -12.76 8.87
CA ALA A 159 -11.27 -12.68 10.17
C ALA A 159 -10.16 -13.74 10.33
N ALA A 160 -10.42 -14.99 9.89
CA ALA A 160 -9.44 -16.08 10.00
C ALA A 160 -8.20 -15.83 9.14
N ASN A 161 -8.39 -15.32 7.92
CA ASN A 161 -7.27 -15.01 7.03
C ASN A 161 -6.48 -13.79 7.50
N LEU A 162 -7.15 -12.76 8.03
CA LEU A 162 -6.48 -11.60 8.63
C LEU A 162 -5.69 -11.98 9.89
N GLU A 163 -6.22 -12.88 10.73
CA GLU A 163 -5.50 -13.42 11.89
C GLU A 163 -4.24 -14.17 11.47
N MET A 164 -4.32 -14.99 10.42
CA MET A 164 -3.16 -15.68 9.87
C MET A 164 -2.09 -14.70 9.37
N LEU A 165 -2.50 -13.66 8.62
CA LEU A 165 -1.58 -12.64 8.10
C LEU A 165 -0.98 -11.77 9.22
N ALA A 166 -1.70 -11.56 10.33
CA ALA A 166 -1.25 -10.75 11.46
C ALA A 166 -0.02 -11.33 12.20
N ALA A 167 0.29 -12.61 11.97
CA ALA A 167 1.55 -13.22 12.42
C ALA A 167 2.78 -12.64 11.71
N TYR A 168 2.61 -12.02 10.53
CA TYR A 168 3.70 -11.57 9.66
C TYR A 168 3.83 -10.05 9.58
N CYS A 169 2.78 -9.30 9.87
CA CYS A 169 2.76 -7.84 9.71
C CYS A 169 2.28 -7.11 10.98
N CYS A 170 2.46 -5.78 10.98
CA CYS A 170 2.03 -4.90 12.06
C CYS A 170 0.79 -4.08 11.72
N GLU A 171 0.46 -3.94 10.44
CA GLU A 171 -0.66 -3.14 9.95
C GLU A 171 -1.17 -3.70 8.60
N PHE A 172 -2.45 -3.50 8.33
CA PHE A 172 -3.07 -3.73 7.02
C PHE A 172 -3.33 -2.39 6.33
N LEU A 173 -3.04 -2.31 5.04
CA LEU A 173 -3.50 -1.25 4.15
C LEU A 173 -4.57 -1.84 3.23
N ILE A 174 -5.80 -1.35 3.27
CA ILE A 174 -6.91 -1.90 2.48
C ILE A 174 -7.33 -0.90 1.42
N HIS A 175 -7.21 -1.30 0.15
CA HIS A 175 -7.65 -0.52 -1.00
C HIS A 175 -8.96 -1.07 -1.57
N ALA A 176 -9.99 -0.22 -1.70
CA ALA A 176 -11.25 -0.60 -2.35
C ALA A 176 -11.21 -0.31 -3.87
N THR A 177 -11.03 -1.36 -4.65
CA THR A 177 -10.60 -1.29 -6.06
C THR A 177 -11.67 -0.79 -7.02
N GLN A 178 -12.93 -0.95 -6.65
CA GLN A 178 -14.07 -0.51 -7.47
C GLN A 178 -14.29 1.01 -7.43
N LEU A 179 -13.70 1.70 -6.44
CA LEU A 179 -13.92 3.13 -6.17
C LEU A 179 -12.62 3.97 -6.26
N GLU A 180 -11.46 3.31 -6.35
CA GLU A 180 -10.15 3.97 -6.35
C GLU A 180 -10.01 4.98 -7.50
N GLY A 181 -9.68 6.22 -7.16
CA GLY A 181 -9.51 7.31 -8.14
C GLY A 181 -10.80 7.84 -8.77
N ARG A 182 -11.99 7.30 -8.43
CA ARG A 182 -13.28 7.71 -9.01
C ARG A 182 -14.01 8.81 -8.22
N GLN A 183 -13.52 9.17 -7.04
CA GLN A 183 -14.10 10.20 -6.15
C GLN A 183 -15.58 9.95 -5.78
N THR A 184 -16.01 8.69 -5.74
CA THR A 184 -17.40 8.29 -5.48
C THR A 184 -17.71 8.01 -4.00
N GLY A 185 -16.78 8.31 -3.10
CA GLY A 185 -16.89 8.03 -1.66
C GLY A 185 -16.21 6.71 -1.27
N VAL A 186 -16.42 6.30 -0.02
CA VAL A 186 -15.83 5.09 0.57
C VAL A 186 -16.76 3.89 0.42
N ASP A 187 -16.19 2.68 0.44
CA ASP A 187 -16.98 1.45 0.55
C ASP A 187 -17.37 1.21 2.03
N GLU A 188 -18.54 1.71 2.41
CA GLU A 188 -19.06 1.59 3.78
C GLU A 188 -19.25 0.13 4.23
N GLN A 189 -19.56 -0.79 3.31
CA GLN A 189 -19.76 -2.19 3.64
C GLN A 189 -18.44 -2.87 3.98
N LEU A 190 -17.39 -2.59 3.19
CA LEU A 190 -16.04 -3.07 3.47
C LEU A 190 -15.53 -2.50 4.80
N ILE A 191 -15.69 -1.19 5.03
CA ILE A 191 -15.24 -0.55 6.28
C ILE A 191 -15.94 -1.15 7.51
N ALA A 192 -17.26 -1.34 7.45
CA ALA A 192 -18.01 -1.94 8.55
C ALA A 192 -17.51 -3.36 8.86
N ARG A 193 -17.27 -4.18 7.82
CA ARG A 193 -16.71 -5.53 7.99
C ARG A 193 -15.32 -5.51 8.62
N LEU A 194 -14.42 -4.66 8.11
CA LEU A 194 -13.06 -4.54 8.65
C LEU A 194 -13.07 -4.10 10.11
N GLY A 195 -13.99 -3.21 10.50
CA GLY A 195 -14.14 -2.77 11.89
C GLY A 195 -14.44 -3.91 12.87
N ASP A 196 -15.08 -4.97 12.41
CA ASP A 196 -15.42 -6.15 13.21
C ASP A 196 -14.37 -7.27 13.13
N THR A 197 -13.63 -7.36 12.02
CA THR A 197 -12.81 -8.55 11.71
C THR A 197 -11.32 -8.37 11.85
N THR A 198 -10.79 -7.14 11.81
CA THR A 198 -9.35 -6.92 11.76
C THR A 198 -8.69 -7.06 13.14
N PRO A 199 -7.61 -7.86 13.27
CA PRO A 199 -6.88 -8.03 14.53
C PRO A 199 -5.80 -6.96 14.74
N LEU A 200 -5.49 -6.17 13.71
CA LEU A 200 -4.40 -5.19 13.69
C LEU A 200 -4.87 -3.79 13.30
N PRO A 201 -4.07 -2.74 13.58
CA PRO A 201 -4.26 -1.44 12.95
C PRO A 201 -4.49 -1.60 11.45
N THR A 202 -5.52 -0.94 10.95
CA THR A 202 -5.93 -1.05 9.54
C THR A 202 -6.17 0.35 8.99
N THR A 203 -5.47 0.67 7.92
CA THR A 203 -5.65 1.89 7.15
C THR A 203 -6.49 1.56 5.92
N TYR A 204 -7.59 2.27 5.75
CA TYR A 204 -8.42 2.21 4.54
C TYR A 204 -7.99 3.34 3.58
N ALA A 205 -7.86 3.03 2.30
CA ALA A 205 -7.50 3.97 1.25
C ALA A 205 -8.40 3.82 0.01
#